data_AF-A0A7R9T054-F1
#
_entry.id   AF-A0A7R9T054-F1
#
_cell.length_a   1.000
_cell.length_b   1.000
_cell.length_c   1.000
_cell.angle_alpha   90.00
_cell.angle_beta   90.00
_cell.angle_gamma   90.00
#
_symmetry.space_group_name_H-M   'P 1'
#
loop_
_entity.id
_entity.type
_entity.pdbx_description
1 polymer ?
#
loop_
_entity_poly.entity_id
_entity_poly.type
_entity_poly.pdbx_seq_one_letter_code
_entity_poly.pdbx_strand_id
1 'polypeptide(L)'
;QHQVRARGQALGLLETAMELSKAYELLLKYGAKSAYDYIDKRGRDKSNTLVHRSDPVSVELVDLIRSMSSNGAHHSPKLDRLTSILKQHFRDATADTRVIIFTSYRESVKDIVQALREVPAGEDTACKIKVAEFVGQGDTGATGKKRAPGATSR
;
A
#
# COMPACT_ATOMS: atom_id res chain seq x y z
N GLN A 1 -46.59 -10.71 3.33
CA GLN A 1 -45.77 -9.49 3.25
C GLN A 1 -44.38 -9.63 3.91
N HIS A 2 -44.24 -10.31 5.07
CA HIS A 2 -42.94 -10.57 5.70
C HIS A 2 -41.92 -11.31 4.81
N GLN A 3 -42.36 -12.33 4.06
CA GLN A 3 -41.47 -13.15 3.22
C GLN A 3 -40.86 -12.38 2.03
N VAL A 4 -41.59 -11.40 1.49
CA VAL A 4 -41.13 -10.55 0.37
C VAL A 4 -40.06 -9.56 0.85
N ARG A 5 -40.25 -8.97 2.05
CA ARG A 5 -39.23 -8.10 2.68
C ARG A 5 -37.95 -8.86 3.01
N ALA A 6 -38.06 -10.06 3.59
CA ALA A 6 -36.90 -10.89 3.92
C ALA A 6 -36.10 -11.28 2.65
N ARG A 7 -36.80 -11.61 1.56
CA ARG A 7 -36.16 -11.92 0.27
C ARG A 7 -35.43 -10.71 -0.31
N GLY A 8 -36.03 -9.52 -0.25
CA GLY A 8 -35.40 -8.28 -0.71
C GLY A 8 -34.13 -7.94 0.08
N GLN A 9 -34.16 -8.10 1.41
CA GLN A 9 -32.99 -7.89 2.27
C GLN A 9 -31.87 -8.89 1.98
N ALA A 10 -32.20 -10.17 1.80
CA ALA A 10 -31.21 -11.20 1.48
C ALA A 10 -30.52 -10.93 0.13
N LEU A 11 -31.27 -10.51 -0.89
CA LEU A 11 -30.72 -10.14 -2.19
C LEU A 11 -29.81 -8.91 -2.09
N GLY A 12 -30.21 -7.89 -1.33
CA GLY A 12 -29.38 -6.70 -1.10
C GLY A 12 -28.07 -7.02 -0.39
N LEU A 13 -28.09 -7.90 0.62
CA LEU A 13 -26.88 -8.39 1.30
C LEU A 13 -25.96 -9.15 0.34
N LEU A 14 -26.51 -10.03 -0.49
CA LEU A 14 -25.75 -10.79 -1.47
C LEU A 14 -25.07 -9.88 -2.50
N GLU A 15 -25.79 -8.87 -3.01
CA GLU A 15 -25.23 -7.89 -3.94
C GLU A 15 -24.05 -7.12 -3.33
N THR A 16 -24.16 -6.71 -2.07
CA THR A 16 -23.04 -6.03 -1.39
C THR A 16 -21.86 -6.97 -1.14
N ALA A 17 -22.11 -8.23 -0.76
CA ALA A 17 -21.05 -9.21 -0.58
C ALA A 17 -20.28 -9.47 -1.89
N MET A 18 -21.01 -9.57 -3.02
CA MET A 18 -20.40 -9.71 -4.34
C MET A 18 -19.57 -8.47 -4.72
N GLU A 19 -20.07 -7.27 -4.42
CA GLU A 19 -19.36 -6.02 -4.65
C GLU A 19 -18.06 -5.96 -3.86
N LEU A 20 -18.12 -6.27 -2.56
CA LEU A 20 -16.95 -6.28 -1.67
C LEU A 20 -15.92 -7.32 -2.11
N SER A 21 -16.38 -8.53 -2.46
CA SER A 21 -15.51 -9.60 -2.97
C SER A 21 -14.78 -9.18 -4.23
N LYS A 22 -15.48 -8.50 -5.16
CA LYS A 22 -14.85 -8.03 -6.40
C LYS A 22 -13.87 -6.89 -6.16
N ALA A 23 -14.22 -5.93 -5.29
CA ALA A 23 -13.32 -4.85 -4.91
C ALA A 23 -12.04 -5.39 -4.27
N TYR A 24 -12.16 -6.39 -3.39
CA TYR A 24 -11.03 -7.08 -2.78
C TYR A 24 -10.12 -7.77 -3.82
N GLU A 25 -10.71 -8.49 -4.77
CA GLU A 25 -9.95 -9.13 -5.85
C GLU A 25 -9.17 -8.10 -6.69
N LEU A 26 -9.82 -6.99 -7.05
CA LEU A 26 -9.19 -5.91 -7.82
C LEU A 26 -8.07 -5.23 -7.03
N LEU A 27 -8.27 -5.01 -5.74
CA LEU A 27 -7.28 -4.41 -4.85
C LEU A 27 -6.00 -5.26 -4.81
N LEU A 28 -6.15 -6.58 -4.68
CA LEU A 28 -5.01 -7.50 -4.63
C LEU A 28 -4.27 -7.63 -5.96
N LYS A 29 -5.00 -7.68 -7.08
CA LYS A 29 -4.40 -7.96 -8.40
C LYS A 29 -3.90 -6.71 -9.12
N TYR A 30 -4.61 -5.60 -8.98
CA TYR A 30 -4.44 -4.40 -9.80
C TYR A 30 -4.33 -3.11 -8.98
N GLY A 31 -4.30 -3.21 -7.64
CA GLY A 31 -4.09 -2.09 -6.74
C GLY A 31 -5.33 -1.23 -6.44
N ALA A 32 -5.12 -0.22 -5.59
CA ALA A 32 -6.20 0.60 -5.03
C ALA A 32 -6.96 1.40 -6.09
N LYS A 33 -6.28 1.89 -7.14
CA LYS A 33 -6.92 2.64 -8.22
C LYS A 33 -7.98 1.81 -8.94
N SER A 34 -7.63 0.60 -9.35
CA SER A 34 -8.56 -0.31 -10.03
C SER A 34 -9.74 -0.71 -9.14
N ALA A 35 -9.49 -0.91 -7.84
CA ALA A 35 -10.56 -1.19 -6.87
C ALA A 35 -11.48 0.01 -6.66
N TYR A 36 -10.92 1.22 -6.54
CA TYR A 36 -11.68 2.46 -6.38
C TYR A 36 -12.55 2.75 -7.60
N ASP A 37 -11.99 2.67 -8.81
CA ASP A 37 -12.71 2.94 -10.05
C ASP A 37 -13.92 2.00 -10.21
N TYR A 38 -13.80 0.74 -9.78
CA TYR A 38 -14.90 -0.21 -9.75
C TYR A 38 -15.99 0.18 -8.74
N ILE A 39 -15.61 0.52 -7.50
CA ILE A 39 -16.53 0.94 -6.45
C ILE A 39 -17.27 2.22 -6.85
N ASP A 40 -16.55 3.22 -7.37
CA ASP A 40 -17.11 4.50 -7.81
C ASP A 40 -18.08 4.35 -8.98
N LYS A 41 -17.72 3.54 -9.98
CA LYS A 41 -18.61 3.24 -11.11
C LYS A 41 -19.91 2.59 -10.63
N ARG A 42 -19.81 1.62 -9.72
CA ARG A 42 -20.99 0.98 -9.11
C ARG A 42 -21.83 1.95 -8.29
N GLY A 43 -21.20 2.86 -7.56
CA GLY A 43 -21.86 3.96 -6.86
C GLY A 43 -22.68 4.85 -7.79
N ARG A 44 -22.16 5.15 -8.99
CA ARG A 44 -22.91 5.94 -9.98
C ARG A 44 -24.11 5.19 -10.57
N ASP A 45 -23.98 3.89 -10.79
CA ASP A 45 -25.00 3.08 -11.45
C ASP A 45 -26.13 2.62 -10.50
N LYS A 46 -25.84 2.46 -9.20
CA LYS A 46 -26.76 1.85 -8.22
C LYS A 46 -26.75 2.58 -6.88
N SER A 47 -27.92 2.78 -6.30
CA SER A 47 -28.12 3.45 -5.00
C SER A 47 -27.87 2.57 -3.77
N ASN A 48 -27.78 1.24 -3.92
CA ASN A 48 -27.55 0.30 -2.82
C ASN A 48 -26.17 -0.36 -2.94
N THR A 49 -25.11 0.43 -2.85
CA THR A 49 -23.70 0.01 -3.01
C THR A 49 -22.85 0.52 -1.86
N LEU A 50 -21.62 0.03 -1.74
CA LEU A 50 -20.68 0.40 -0.68
C LEU A 50 -20.49 1.92 -0.53
N VAL A 51 -20.58 2.70 -1.63
CA VAL A 51 -20.41 4.16 -1.61
C VAL A 51 -21.55 4.89 -0.90
N HIS A 52 -22.77 4.37 -0.99
CA HIS A 52 -23.97 5.03 -0.46
C HIS A 52 -24.34 4.55 0.95
N ARG A 53 -23.57 3.62 1.48
CA ARG A 53 -23.78 3.12 2.83
C ARG A 53 -23.27 4.12 3.85
N SER A 54 -24.10 4.35 4.86
CA SER A 54 -23.80 5.27 5.96
C SER A 54 -23.15 4.57 7.17
N ASP A 55 -22.92 3.25 7.10
CA ASP A 55 -22.21 2.58 8.19
C ASP A 55 -20.75 3.05 8.25
N PRO A 56 -20.20 3.33 9.45
CA PRO A 56 -18.86 3.90 9.60
C PRO A 56 -17.77 3.09 8.91
N VAL A 57 -17.91 1.76 8.91
CA VAL A 57 -16.94 0.83 8.33
C VAL A 57 -16.89 0.96 6.80
N SER A 58 -18.06 1.05 6.13
CA SER A 58 -18.11 1.24 4.68
C SER A 58 -17.56 2.60 4.27
N VAL A 59 -17.87 3.66 5.02
CA VAL A 59 -17.33 5.01 4.77
C VAL A 59 -15.81 5.01 4.88
N GLU A 60 -15.27 4.49 5.98
CA GLU A 60 -13.81 4.40 6.21
C GLU A 60 -13.13 3.56 5.13
N LEU A 61 -13.72 2.43 4.74
CA LEU A 61 -13.21 1.57 3.67
C LEU A 61 -13.12 2.30 2.33
N VAL A 62 -14.19 2.98 1.92
CA VAL A 62 -14.24 3.71 0.65
C VAL A 62 -13.26 4.87 0.65
N ASP A 63 -13.18 5.63 1.75
CA ASP A 63 -12.24 6.75 1.87
C ASP A 63 -10.79 6.28 1.87
N LEU A 64 -10.48 5.15 2.52
CA LEU A 64 -9.14 4.58 2.50
C LEU A 64 -8.74 4.13 1.08
N ILE A 65 -9.62 3.41 0.39
CA ILE A 65 -9.36 2.95 -0.98
C ILE A 65 -9.22 4.15 -1.94
N ARG A 66 -10.04 5.20 -1.75
CA ARG A 66 -9.93 6.47 -2.50
C ARG A 66 -8.58 7.14 -2.27
N SER A 67 -8.16 7.26 -1.02
CA SER A 67 -6.91 7.90 -0.64
C SER A 67 -5.70 7.15 -1.21
N MET A 68 -5.71 5.81 -1.13
CA MET A 68 -4.69 4.97 -1.75
C MET A 68 -4.70 5.04 -3.29
N SER A 69 -5.86 5.26 -3.90
CA SER A 69 -5.99 5.44 -5.36
C SER A 69 -5.35 6.75 -5.84
N SER A 70 -5.55 7.86 -5.12
CA SER A 70 -5.04 9.17 -5.51
C SER A 70 -3.56 9.38 -5.20
N ASN A 71 -3.11 8.86 -4.05
CA ASN A 71 -1.79 9.18 -3.48
C ASN A 71 -0.84 7.97 -3.49
N GLY A 72 -1.28 6.83 -4.01
CA GLY A 72 -0.47 5.61 -4.11
C GLY A 72 -0.29 4.88 -2.78
N ALA A 73 0.73 4.03 -2.72
CA ALA A 73 1.00 3.14 -1.58
C ALA A 73 1.31 3.88 -0.26
N HIS A 74 1.69 5.16 -0.34
CA HIS A 74 2.02 6.03 0.80
C HIS A 74 0.89 6.11 1.83
N HIS A 75 -0.36 6.06 1.39
CA HIS A 75 -1.54 6.10 2.25
C HIS A 75 -2.00 4.70 2.67
N SER A 76 -1.15 3.68 2.50
CA SER A 76 -1.48 2.34 2.99
C SER A 76 -1.28 2.27 4.51
N PRO A 77 -2.22 1.67 5.25
CA PRO A 77 -2.11 1.55 6.72
C PRO A 77 -0.85 0.80 7.17
N LYS A 78 -0.32 -0.08 6.30
CA LYS A 78 0.92 -0.82 6.55
C LYS A 78 2.15 0.09 6.51
N LEU A 79 2.25 1.01 5.54
CA LEU A 79 3.37 1.95 5.47
C LEU A 79 3.29 3.00 6.59
N ASP A 80 2.09 3.48 6.92
CA ASP A 80 1.90 4.38 8.07
C ASP A 80 2.36 3.71 9.37
N ARG A 81 1.96 2.47 9.59
CA ARG A 81 2.36 1.72 10.78
C ARG A 81 3.85 1.43 10.81
N LEU A 82 4.45 1.06 9.67
CA LEU A 82 5.90 0.88 9.55
C LEU A 82 6.65 2.15 9.92
N THR A 83 6.20 3.29 9.39
CA THR A 83 6.80 4.60 9.65
C THR A 83 6.69 4.98 11.13
N SER A 84 5.53 4.73 11.76
CA SER A 84 5.31 4.95 13.19
C SER A 84 6.24 4.10 14.07
N ILE A 85 6.40 2.80 13.75
CA ILE A 85 7.29 1.90 14.48
C ILE A 85 8.75 2.37 14.37
N LEU A 86 9.19 2.76 13.18
CA LEU A 86 10.56 3.22 12.97
C LEU A 86 10.83 4.55 13.68
N LYS A 87 9.89 5.50 13.64
CA LYS A 87 10.01 6.76 14.40
C LYS A 87 10.20 6.50 15.89
N GLN A 88 9.38 5.62 16.47
CA GLN A 88 9.50 5.25 17.87
C GLN A 88 10.85 4.57 18.17
N HIS A 89 11.28 3.66 17.30
CA HIS A 89 12.54 2.95 17.47
C HIS A 89 13.75 3.89 17.42
N PHE A 90 13.78 4.83 16.46
CA PHE A 90 14.88 5.77 16.30
C PHE A 90 14.87 6.93 17.30
N ARG A 91 13.74 7.21 17.96
CA ARG A 91 13.67 8.18 19.06
C ARG A 91 14.45 7.71 20.28
N ASP A 92 14.33 6.42 20.61
CA ASP A 92 14.91 5.84 21.83
C ASP A 92 16.29 5.19 21.55
N ALA A 93 16.81 5.31 20.32
CA ALA A 93 18.03 4.66 19.83
C ALA A 93 19.29 5.53 19.91
N THR A 94 20.45 4.87 19.86
CA THR A 94 21.75 5.52 19.64
C THR A 94 22.04 5.71 18.15
N ALA A 95 23.05 6.52 17.82
CA ALA A 95 23.44 6.84 16.44
C ALA A 95 23.88 5.61 15.59
N ASP A 96 24.16 4.47 16.23
CA ASP A 96 24.64 3.25 15.58
C ASP A 96 23.53 2.22 15.29
N THR A 97 22.28 2.52 15.63
CA THR A 97 21.16 1.61 15.36
C THR A 97 20.94 1.42 13.87
N ARG A 98 20.81 0.16 13.45
CA ARG A 98 20.57 -0.24 12.06
C ARG A 98 19.33 -1.11 11.99
N VAL A 99 18.50 -0.87 10.97
CA VAL A 99 17.29 -1.64 10.70
C VAL A 99 17.37 -2.21 9.29
N ILE A 100 16.96 -3.47 9.14
CA ILE A 100 16.75 -4.10 7.84
C ILE A 100 15.27 -4.47 7.70
N ILE A 101 14.69 -4.16 6.53
CA ILE A 101 13.28 -4.43 6.22
C ILE A 101 13.22 -5.43 5.09
N PHE A 102 12.54 -6.54 5.29
CA PHE A 102 12.31 -7.55 4.27
C PHE A 102 10.91 -7.40 3.69
N THR A 103 10.80 -7.43 2.37
CA THR A 103 9.53 -7.46 1.64
C THR A 103 9.59 -8.49 0.52
N SER A 104 8.45 -9.10 0.19
CA SER A 104 8.38 -10.15 -0.84
C SER A 104 8.40 -9.60 -2.27
N TYR A 105 8.06 -8.33 -2.46
CA TYR A 105 7.90 -7.73 -3.79
C TYR A 105 8.90 -6.61 -4.03
N ARG A 106 9.52 -6.61 -5.22
CA ARG A 106 10.50 -5.59 -5.63
C ARG A 106 9.90 -4.18 -5.66
N GLU A 107 8.68 -4.04 -6.18
CA GLU A 107 8.01 -2.74 -6.27
C GLU A 107 7.76 -2.13 -4.88
N SER A 108 7.44 -2.96 -3.88
CA SER A 108 7.27 -2.48 -2.50
C SER A 108 8.53 -1.87 -1.89
N VAL A 109 9.73 -2.21 -2.40
CA VAL A 109 10.98 -1.59 -1.93
C VAL A 109 10.97 -0.09 -2.23
N LYS A 110 10.54 0.31 -3.44
CA LYS A 110 10.50 1.71 -3.85
C LYS A 110 9.51 2.50 -3.00
N ASP A 111 8.32 1.95 -2.76
CA ASP A 111 7.28 2.57 -1.94
C ASP A 111 7.77 2.81 -0.50
N ILE A 112 8.41 1.79 0.11
CA ILE A 112 8.98 1.89 1.46
C ILE A 112 10.09 2.95 1.50
N VAL A 113 11.01 2.92 0.54
CA VAL A 113 12.15 3.85 0.49
C VAL A 113 11.67 5.28 0.34
N GLN A 114 10.69 5.53 -0.53
CA GLN A 114 10.12 6.85 -0.73
C GLN A 114 9.41 7.33 0.55
N ALA A 115 8.57 6.49 1.16
CA ALA A 115 7.86 6.84 2.39
C ALA A 115 8.81 7.19 3.54
N LEU A 116 9.90 6.43 3.70
CA LEU A 116 10.89 6.69 4.77
C LEU A 116 11.80 7.89 4.49
N ARG A 117 12.00 8.28 3.23
CA ARG A 117 12.74 9.52 2.87
C ARG A 117 11.94 10.78 3.14
N GLU A 118 10.62 10.70 3.02
CA GLU A 118 9.69 11.79 3.29
C GLU A 118 9.51 12.07 4.79
N VAL A 119 9.91 11.12 5.65
CA VAL A 119 9.90 11.32 7.10
C VAL A 119 10.83 12.50 7.44
N PRO A 120 10.29 13.64 7.92
CA PRO A 120 11.11 14.77 8.28
C PRO A 120 12.03 14.39 9.44
N ALA A 121 13.25 14.93 9.45
CA ALA A 121 14.03 15.01 10.67
C ALA A 121 13.32 16.03 11.58
N GLY A 122 12.37 15.57 12.38
CA GLY A 122 11.66 16.39 13.36
C GLY A 122 12.41 16.47 14.68
N GLU A 123 12.07 17.45 15.53
CA GLU A 123 12.58 17.63 16.90
C GLU A 123 12.51 16.34 17.75
N ASP A 124 11.56 15.44 17.43
CA ASP A 124 11.32 14.16 18.11
C ASP A 124 12.19 12.98 17.63
N THR A 125 13.03 13.16 16.60
CA THR A 125 13.92 12.10 16.11
C THR A 125 15.34 12.60 16.15
N ALA A 126 16.14 12.02 17.05
CA ALA A 126 17.55 12.40 17.24
C ALA A 126 18.41 12.26 15.97
N CYS A 127 17.94 11.50 14.97
CA CYS A 127 18.68 11.21 13.75
C CYS A 127 17.79 11.19 12.51
N LYS A 128 18.29 11.79 11.41
CA LYS A 128 17.72 11.65 10.06
C LYS A 128 17.91 10.21 9.59
N ILE A 129 16.80 9.50 9.32
CA ILE A 129 16.83 8.12 8.84
C ILE A 129 17.47 8.10 7.44
N LYS A 130 18.60 7.40 7.31
CA LYS A 130 19.26 7.18 6.02
C LYS A 130 18.80 5.83 5.47
N VAL A 131 18.17 5.85 4.31
CA VAL A 131 17.57 4.66 3.70
C VAL A 131 18.29 4.32 2.40
N ALA A 132 18.69 3.05 2.28
CA ALA A 132 19.23 2.48 1.05
C ALA A 132 18.35 1.31 0.61
N GLU A 133 18.11 1.22 -0.69
CA GLU A 133 17.42 0.08 -1.27
C GLU A 133 18.41 -1.04 -1.59
N PHE A 134 17.98 -2.28 -1.39
CA PHE A 134 18.71 -3.45 -1.86
C PHE A 134 17.73 -4.39 -2.54
N VAL A 135 17.92 -4.58 -3.85
CA VAL A 135 17.13 -5.53 -4.64
C VAL A 135 18.11 -6.49 -5.30
N GLY A 136 18.06 -7.77 -4.91
CA GLY A 136 18.99 -8.78 -5.42
C GLY A 136 18.96 -8.86 -6.95
N GLN A 137 20.09 -9.19 -7.59
CA GLN A 137 20.13 -9.49 -9.02
C GLN A 137 19.39 -10.82 -9.25
N GLY A 138 18.10 -10.75 -9.62
CA GLY A 138 17.37 -11.94 -10.08
C GLY A 138 17.64 -12.07 -11.57
N ASP A 139 18.23 -13.20 -11.99
CA ASP A 139 18.50 -13.68 -13.36
C ASP A 139 18.32 -12.66 -14.50
N THR A 140 18.98 -11.52 -14.39
CA THR A 140 19.35 -10.73 -15.55
C THR A 140 20.61 -11.42 -16.03
N GLY A 141 20.43 -12.25 -17.05
CA GLY A 141 21.46 -13.10 -17.63
C GLY A 141 22.81 -12.39 -17.64
N ALA A 142 23.81 -13.10 -17.15
CA ALA A 142 25.20 -12.68 -17.14
C ALA A 142 25.66 -12.33 -18.56
N THR A 143 25.41 -11.11 -19.04
CA THR A 143 26.35 -10.44 -19.93
C THR A 143 27.44 -9.88 -19.03
N GLY A 144 28.35 -10.77 -18.64
CA GLY A 144 29.60 -10.41 -18.00
C GLY A 144 30.31 -9.38 -18.88
N LYS A 145 30.21 -8.11 -18.51
CA LYS A 145 31.08 -7.08 -19.05
C LYS A 145 32.46 -7.37 -18.47
N LYS A 146 33.26 -8.15 -19.22
CA LYS A 146 34.67 -8.43 -18.92
C LYS A 146 35.33 -7.12 -18.49
N ARG A 147 35.80 -7.06 -17.25
CA ARG A 147 36.72 -6.01 -16.82
C ARG A 147 37.93 -6.06 -17.77
N ALA A 148 38.16 -4.96 -18.48
CA ALA A 148 39.39 -4.80 -19.25
C ALA A 148 40.59 -4.83 -18.28
N PRO A 149 41.69 -5.52 -18.61
CA PRO A 149 42.87 -5.52 -17.77
C PRO A 149 43.46 -4.10 -17.73
N GLY A 150 43.81 -3.66 -16.51
CA GLY A 150 44.34 -2.33 -16.26
C GLY A 150 45.63 -2.08 -17.05
N ALA A 151 45.70 -0.93 -17.70
CA ALA A 151 46.94 -0.38 -18.21
C ALA A 151 47.77 0.12 -17.01
N THR A 152 48.80 -0.64 -16.66
CA THR A 152 49.91 -0.16 -15.84
C THR A 152 50.84 0.62 -16.76
N SER A 153 50.88 1.96 -16.64
CA SER A 153 52.00 2.74 -17.19
C SER A 153 52.92 3.15 -16.04
N ARG A 154 54.16 2.68 -16.14
CA ARG A 154 55.33 3.23 -15.45
C ARG A 154 55.62 4.65 -15.93
#